data_AF-A0A1Y1K1T3-F1
#
_entry.id   AF-A0A1Y1K1T3-F1
#
_cell.length_a   1.000
_cell.length_b   1.000
_cell.length_c   1.000
_cell.angle_alpha   90.00
_cell.angle_beta   90.00
_cell.angle_gamma   90.00
#
_symmetry.space_group_name_H-M   'P 1'
#
loop_
_entity.id
_entity.type
_entity.pdbx_description
1 polymer ?
#
loop_
_entity_poly.entity_id
_entity_poly.type
_entity_poly.pdbx_seq_one_letter_code
_entity_poly.pdbx_strand_id
1 'polypeptide(L)'
;PTWGYLDCDRGFKRPSKATGIRKSTTRKTNCKYRLKITASRDDKNQYKWHYRELNEHNHEKSSSPSAHISYRKFTEPQKKQISRLLEHGSIQARGVSTIIRDGASEELYFLPKDMYN
;
A
#
# COMPACT_ATOMS: atom_id res chain seq x y z
N PRO A 1 -4.29 21.71 19.38
CA PRO A 1 -5.01 20.60 18.70
C PRO A 1 -4.25 20.13 17.46
N THR A 2 -3.65 18.95 17.53
CA THR A 2 -3.02 18.30 16.37
C THR A 2 -4.13 17.69 15.52
N TRP A 3 -4.20 18.03 14.24
CA TRP A 3 -5.19 17.46 13.33
C TRP A 3 -4.54 17.06 12.01
N GLY A 4 -5.14 16.08 11.34
CA GLY A 4 -4.68 15.55 10.06
C GLY A 4 -5.84 15.02 9.23
N TYR A 5 -5.55 14.72 7.96
CA TYR A 5 -6.49 14.09 7.05
C TYR A 5 -5.89 12.79 6.51
N LEU A 6 -6.70 11.74 6.42
CA LEU A 6 -6.40 10.55 5.64
C LEU A 6 -7.30 10.52 4.40
N ASP A 7 -6.67 10.52 3.24
CA ASP A 7 -7.35 10.39 1.96
C ASP A 7 -7.35 8.94 1.49
N CYS A 8 -8.36 8.56 0.70
CA CYS A 8 -8.40 7.24 0.08
C CYS A 8 -7.20 7.00 -0.86
N ASP A 9 -6.64 5.79 -0.84
CA ASP A 9 -5.56 5.38 -1.75
C ASP A 9 -6.00 5.42 -3.22
N ARG A 10 -7.31 5.28 -3.49
CA ARG A 10 -7.96 5.50 -4.79
C ARG A 10 -8.47 6.93 -5.00
N GLY A 11 -7.94 7.92 -4.28
CA GLY A 11 -8.31 9.32 -4.39
C GLY A 11 -8.01 9.99 -5.75
N PHE A 12 -7.66 11.27 -5.74
CA PHE A 12 -7.46 12.05 -6.97
C PHE A 12 -6.43 11.42 -7.94
N LYS A 13 -6.84 11.31 -9.21
CA LYS A 13 -5.96 11.03 -10.34
C LYS A 13 -5.14 12.28 -10.63
N ARG A 14 -3.83 12.14 -10.74
CA ARG A 14 -3.00 13.20 -11.32
C ARG A 14 -3.29 13.27 -12.82
N PRO A 15 -3.46 14.47 -13.40
CA PRO A 15 -3.61 14.61 -14.84
C PRO A 15 -2.37 14.03 -15.55
N SER A 16 -2.61 13.26 -16.61
CA SER A 16 -1.54 12.69 -17.42
C SER A 16 -0.85 13.80 -18.21
N LYS A 17 0.48 13.79 -18.26
CA LYS A 17 1.28 14.61 -19.19
C LYS A 17 1.61 13.88 -20.49
N ALA A 18 1.18 12.63 -20.65
CA ALA A 18 1.49 11.81 -21.81
C ALA A 18 0.49 12.00 -22.96
N THR A 19 0.93 11.71 -24.18
CA THR A 19 0.17 11.78 -25.46
C THR A 19 -1.02 10.81 -25.59
N GLY A 20 -1.31 10.00 -24.57
CA GLY A 20 -2.51 9.16 -24.54
C GLY A 20 -2.42 7.82 -25.29
N ILE A 21 -1.25 7.45 -25.82
CA ILE A 21 -1.04 6.19 -26.56
C ILE A 21 -1.29 4.95 -25.68
N ARG A 22 -0.98 5.02 -24.38
CA ARG A 22 -1.18 3.91 -23.42
C ARG A 22 -2.28 4.25 -22.42
N LYS A 23 -3.14 3.26 -22.12
CA LYS A 23 -4.08 3.36 -21.00
C LYS A 23 -3.32 3.44 -19.68
N SER A 24 -3.78 4.30 -18.78
CA SER A 24 -3.17 4.43 -17.46
C SER A 24 -3.40 3.16 -16.64
N THR A 25 -2.34 2.64 -16.02
CA THR A 25 -2.40 1.53 -15.05
C THR A 25 -2.79 1.99 -13.64
N THR A 26 -3.10 3.28 -13.46
CA THR A 26 -3.49 3.84 -12.17
C THR A 26 -4.82 3.26 -11.69
N ARG A 27 -4.89 2.94 -10.40
CA ARG A 27 -6.11 2.47 -9.73
C ARG A 27 -6.91 3.58 -9.06
N LYS A 28 -6.46 4.84 -9.20
CA LYS A 28 -7.17 6.01 -8.68
C LYS A 28 -8.57 6.06 -9.31
N THR A 29 -9.59 6.48 -8.57
CA THR A 29 -10.98 6.61 -9.03
C THR A 29 -11.53 8.03 -8.82
N ASN A 30 -10.67 8.99 -8.48
CA ASN A 30 -11.07 10.32 -8.03
C ASN A 30 -11.99 10.26 -6.79
N CYS A 31 -11.74 9.29 -5.91
CA CYS A 31 -12.49 9.15 -4.67
C CYS A 31 -12.32 10.39 -3.79
N LYS A 32 -13.43 10.96 -3.31
CA LYS A 32 -13.46 12.14 -2.44
C LYS A 32 -13.46 11.79 -0.95
N TYR A 33 -13.50 10.49 -0.62
CA TYR A 33 -13.43 10.02 0.75
C TYR A 33 -12.22 10.61 1.48
N ARG A 34 -12.50 11.18 2.66
CA ARG A 34 -11.51 11.83 3.53
C ARG A 34 -11.93 11.62 4.98
N LEU A 35 -11.00 11.14 5.79
CA LEU A 35 -11.14 11.02 7.24
C LEU A 35 -10.40 12.16 7.91
N LYS A 36 -11.11 12.99 8.68
CA LYS A 36 -10.52 14.00 9.54
C LYS A 36 -10.16 13.38 10.88
N ILE A 37 -8.91 13.53 11.27
CA ILE A 37 -8.38 13.09 12.56
C ILE A 37 -8.09 14.32 13.39
N THR A 38 -8.64 14.40 14.60
CA THR A 38 -8.39 15.51 15.54
C THR A 38 -8.03 14.99 16.91
N ALA A 39 -6.97 15.52 17.51
CA ALA A 39 -6.60 15.25 18.89
C ALA A 39 -7.09 16.38 19.82
N SER A 40 -7.86 16.01 20.84
CA SER A 40 -8.19 16.87 21.99
C SER A 40 -7.46 16.37 23.23
N ARG A 41 -7.35 17.22 24.26
CA ARG A 41 -6.91 16.81 25.59
C ARG A 41 -8.13 16.64 26.48
N ASP A 42 -8.15 15.57 27.27
CA ASP A 42 -9.16 15.35 28.30
C ASP A 42 -8.81 16.12 29.58
N ASP A 43 -9.69 16.13 30.58
CA ASP A 43 -9.51 16.83 31.86
C ASP A 43 -8.24 16.36 32.61
N LYS A 44 -7.81 15.12 32.36
CA LYS A 44 -6.57 14.52 32.89
C LYS A 44 -5.34 14.81 32.02
N ASN A 45 -5.44 15.76 31.09
CA ASN A 45 -4.37 16.13 30.14
C ASN A 45 -3.91 15.00 29.20
N GLN A 46 -4.73 13.97 29.00
CA GLN A 46 -4.44 12.84 28.11
C GLN A 46 -4.96 13.13 26.69
N TYR A 47 -4.26 12.65 25.66
CA TYR A 47 -4.72 12.80 24.27
C TYR A 47 -5.88 11.86 23.97
N LYS A 48 -6.99 12.42 23.48
CA LYS A 48 -8.13 11.69 22.94
C LYS A 48 -8.26 11.99 21.45
N TRP A 49 -8.22 10.93 20.64
CA TRP A 49 -8.32 11.02 19.19
C TRP A 49 -9.78 10.88 18.76
N HIS A 50 -10.22 11.79 17.89
CA HIS A 50 -11.54 11.77 17.28
C HIS A 50 -11.41 11.63 15.77
N TYR A 51 -12.32 10.86 15.20
CA TYR A 51 -12.35 10.52 13.78
C TYR A 51 -13.68 10.97 13.20
N ARG A 52 -13.63 11.69 12.08
CA ARG A 52 -14.83 12.15 11.37
C ARG A 52 -14.68 11.90 9.88
N GLU A 53 -15.56 11.07 9.32
CA GLU A 53 -15.67 10.88 7.88
C GLU A 53 -16.32 12.12 7.25
N LEU A 54 -15.72 12.65 6.18
CA LEU A 54 -16.21 13.85 5.51
C LEU A 54 -17.01 13.55 4.24
N ASN A 55 -16.70 12.42 3.57
CA ASN A 55 -17.33 12.00 2.31
C ASN A 55 -17.33 10.47 2.23
N GLU A 56 -18.22 9.89 1.43
CA GLU A 56 -18.30 8.46 1.17
C GLU A 56 -17.34 7.99 0.05
N HIS A 57 -17.09 6.68 0.01
CA HIS A 57 -16.35 6.05 -1.09
C HIS A 57 -17.22 5.93 -2.35
N ASN A 58 -16.62 6.18 -3.52
CA ASN A 58 -17.26 6.00 -4.82
C ASN A 58 -16.86 4.69 -5.52
N HIS A 59 -16.33 3.75 -4.76
CA HIS A 59 -15.84 2.46 -5.26
C HIS A 59 -15.98 1.42 -4.15
N GLU A 60 -15.98 0.15 -4.55
CA GLU A 60 -16.00 -0.96 -3.60
C GLU A 60 -14.71 -1.06 -2.78
N LYS A 61 -14.80 -1.76 -1.65
CA LYS A 61 -13.63 -2.10 -0.84
C LYS A 61 -12.69 -3.00 -1.64
N SER A 62 -11.40 -2.92 -1.36
CA SER A 62 -10.45 -3.88 -1.94
C SER A 62 -10.73 -5.28 -1.40
N SER A 63 -10.64 -6.29 -2.27
CA SER A 63 -10.83 -7.69 -1.89
C SER A 63 -9.68 -8.28 -1.07
N SER A 64 -8.46 -7.74 -1.21
CA SER A 64 -7.27 -8.25 -0.51
C SER A 64 -6.29 -7.13 -0.15
N PRO A 65 -5.43 -7.33 0.85
CA PRO A 65 -4.31 -6.42 1.12
C PRO A 65 -3.34 -6.29 -0.06
N SER A 66 -3.22 -7.31 -0.92
CA SER A 66 -2.42 -7.25 -2.17
C SER A 66 -2.96 -6.24 -3.19
N ALA A 67 -4.16 -5.71 -2.99
CA ALA A 67 -4.61 -4.54 -3.72
C ALA A 67 -3.70 -3.32 -3.41
N HIS A 68 -3.19 -3.19 -2.19
CA HIS A 68 -2.53 -1.98 -1.71
C HIS A 68 -1.01 -2.12 -1.78
N ILE A 69 -0.35 -1.17 -2.45
CA ILE A 69 1.12 -1.21 -2.67
C ILE A 69 1.88 -1.27 -1.34
N SER A 70 1.42 -0.57 -0.31
CA SER A 70 2.09 -0.55 1.00
C SER A 70 2.23 -1.96 1.61
N TYR A 71 1.26 -2.83 1.41
CA TYR A 71 1.27 -4.22 1.91
C TYR A 71 2.06 -5.18 1.01
N ARG A 72 2.44 -4.74 -0.20
CA ARG A 72 3.19 -5.53 -1.17
C ARG A 72 4.69 -5.26 -1.13
N LYS A 73 5.12 -4.27 -0.36
CA LYS A 73 6.54 -3.92 -0.23
C LYS A 73 7.27 -4.98 0.56
N PHE A 74 8.43 -5.37 0.06
CA PHE A 74 9.38 -6.16 0.82
C PHE A 74 10.03 -5.33 1.91
N THR A 75 10.23 -5.94 3.07
CA THR A 75 11.05 -5.39 4.15
C THR A 75 12.53 -5.40 3.73
N GLU A 76 13.36 -4.57 4.37
CA GLU A 76 14.80 -4.55 4.06
C GLU A 76 15.49 -5.91 4.23
N PRO A 77 15.19 -6.71 5.28
CA PRO A 77 15.69 -8.08 5.37
C PRO A 77 15.26 -8.96 4.19
N GLN A 78 13.98 -8.90 3.78
CA GLN A 78 13.47 -9.65 2.64
C GLN A 78 14.18 -9.27 1.34
N LYS A 79 14.40 -7.97 1.10
CA LYS A 79 15.15 -7.50 -0.09
C LYS A 79 16.56 -8.06 -0.13
N LYS A 80 17.29 -8.02 0.99
CA LYS A 80 18.65 -8.59 1.07
C LYS A 80 18.66 -10.08 0.78
N GLN A 81 17.67 -10.82 1.29
CA GLN A 81 17.53 -12.24 1.02
C GLN A 81 17.22 -12.50 -0.46
N ILE A 82 16.30 -11.74 -1.06
CA ILE A 82 15.98 -11.81 -2.48
C ILE A 82 17.23 -11.58 -3.34
N SER A 83 18.00 -10.52 -3.07
CA SER A 83 19.24 -10.23 -3.81
C SER A 83 20.23 -11.39 -3.76
N ARG A 84 20.49 -11.95 -2.56
CA ARG A 84 21.40 -13.10 -2.40
C ARG A 84 20.94 -14.34 -3.18
N LEU A 85 19.63 -14.61 -3.20
CA LEU A 85 19.08 -15.75 -3.94
C LEU A 85 19.18 -15.55 -5.45
N LEU A 86 19.02 -14.32 -5.94
CA LEU A 86 19.15 -13.99 -7.35
C LEU A 86 20.61 -14.02 -7.83
N GLU A 87 21.58 -13.68 -6.96
CA GLU A 87 23.01 -13.78 -7.26
C GLU A 87 23.47 -15.23 -7.53
N HIS A 88 22.80 -16.21 -6.94
CA HIS A 88 23.18 -17.62 -7.05
C HIS A 88 23.00 -18.22 -8.45
N GLY A 89 22.35 -17.49 -9.38
CA GLY A 89 22.24 -17.80 -10.82
C GLY A 89 21.39 -19.04 -11.19
N SER A 90 21.31 -20.02 -10.29
CA SER A 90 20.55 -21.27 -10.44
C SER A 90 19.09 -21.16 -10.01
N ILE A 91 18.74 -20.11 -9.24
CA ILE A 91 17.40 -19.92 -8.70
C ILE A 91 16.63 -18.89 -9.53
N GLN A 92 15.58 -19.35 -10.20
CA GLN A 92 14.67 -18.44 -10.93
C GLN A 92 13.85 -17.59 -9.96
N ALA A 93 13.43 -16.39 -10.40
CA ALA A 93 12.60 -15.48 -9.61
C ALA A 93 11.32 -16.13 -9.03
N ARG A 94 10.72 -17.09 -9.74
CA ARG A 94 9.59 -17.89 -9.22
C ARG A 94 10.00 -18.72 -8.00
N GLY A 95 11.15 -19.38 -8.05
CA GLY A 95 11.71 -20.14 -6.92
C GLY A 95 12.01 -19.23 -5.72
N VAL A 96 12.58 -18.05 -5.97
CA VAL A 96 12.81 -17.02 -4.93
C VAL A 96 11.49 -16.66 -4.24
N SER A 97 10.41 -16.47 -5.01
CA SER A 97 9.11 -16.12 -4.43
C SER A 97 8.54 -17.20 -3.50
N THR A 98 8.76 -18.48 -3.83
CA THR A 98 8.34 -19.60 -2.99
C THR A 98 9.18 -19.65 -1.71
N ILE A 99 10.51 -19.56 -1.83
CA ILE A 99 11.43 -19.57 -0.68
C ILE A 99 11.11 -18.45 0.31
N ILE A 100 10.81 -17.24 -0.18
CA ILE A 100 10.47 -16.09 0.67
C ILE A 100 9.14 -16.30 1.39
N ARG A 101 8.16 -16.96 0.77
CA ARG A 101 6.88 -17.29 1.42
C ARG A 101 7.02 -18.38 2.47
N ASP A 102 7.74 -19.45 2.13
CA ASP A 102 7.93 -20.59 3.03
C ASP A 102 8.72 -20.20 4.29
N GLY A 103 9.65 -19.25 4.16
CA GLY A 103 10.41 -18.72 5.29
C GLY A 103 9.72 -17.60 6.09
N ALA A 104 8.50 -17.19 5.71
CA ALA A 104 7.82 -16.08 6.36
C ALA A 104 6.99 -16.54 7.56
N SER A 105 7.11 -15.82 8.68
CA SER A 105 6.24 -16.01 9.85
C SER A 105 4.87 -15.36 9.69
N GLU A 106 4.72 -14.47 8.72
CA GLU A 106 3.50 -13.70 8.45
C GLU A 106 3.08 -13.85 7.00
N GLU A 107 1.78 -13.65 6.73
CA GLU A 107 1.25 -13.70 5.38
C GLU A 107 1.81 -12.56 4.52
N LEU A 108 2.39 -12.92 3.37
CA LEU A 108 2.98 -11.97 2.43
C LEU A 108 2.08 -11.72 1.24
N TYR A 109 1.80 -10.44 0.94
CA TYR A 109 0.83 -10.05 -0.08
C TYR A 109 1.44 -9.64 -1.43
N PHE A 110 2.77 -9.70 -1.58
CA PHE A 110 3.43 -9.38 -2.84
C PHE A 110 2.92 -10.29 -3.97
N LEU A 111 2.91 -9.77 -5.19
CA LEU A 111 2.51 -10.51 -6.39
C LEU A 111 3.75 -10.95 -7.16
N PRO A 112 3.66 -11.95 -8.06
CA PRO A 112 4.81 -12.40 -8.85
C PRO A 112 5.52 -11.27 -9.60
N LYS A 113 4.76 -10.26 -10.08
CA LYS A 113 5.33 -9.08 -10.75
C LYS A 113 6.16 -8.17 -9.85
N ASP A 114 6.00 -8.24 -8.53
CA ASP A 114 6.79 -7.44 -7.59
C ASP A 114 8.22 -7.95 -7.46
N MET A 115 8.51 -9.15 -7.96
CA MET A 115 9.87 -9.72 -7.93
C MET A 115 10.81 -9.14 -8.97
N TYR A 116 10.27 -8.38 -9.93
CA TYR A 116 11.01 -7.83 -11.05
C TYR A 116 11.16 -6.29 -10.98
N ASN A 117 10.71 -5.68 -9.88
CA ASN A 117 10.73 -4.23 -9.66
C ASN A 117 11.73 -3.82 -8.58
#